data_AF-A0A3L9Y128-F1
#
_entry.id   AF-A0A3L9Y128-F1
#
_cell.length_a   1.000
_cell.length_b   1.000
_cell.length_c   1.000
_cell.angle_alpha   90.00
_cell.angle_beta   90.00
_cell.angle_gamma   90.00
#
_symmetry.space_group_name_H-M   'P 1'
#
loop_
_entity.id
_entity.type
_entity.pdbx_description
1 polymer ?
#
loop_
_entity_poly.entity_id
_entity_poly.type
_entity_poly.pdbx_seq_one_letter_code
_entity_poly.pdbx_strand_id
1 'polypeptide(L)'
;MVRRKDDIQKALAAFDGRRIAPLKDAVDLPLTPEAEGAILDAVAGPDQVGATWMVKALAEAGRLSEAQLAEALADFPKLTEPDAILHLLQTVQYAPGVAEPYLRNFVGLAGSDKLFLRVWAFDAYCRVAAMHGAMADVTDRIEQGLTDRSKAMQARARALAREFGVKVQQKS
;
A
#
# COMPACT_ATOMS: atom_id res chain seq x y z
N MET A 1 -8.06 -0.37 -27.19
CA MET A 1 -9.37 -0.53 -26.53
C MET A 1 -9.26 0.11 -25.15
N VAL A 2 -10.30 0.80 -24.68
CA VAL A 2 -10.35 1.48 -23.37
C VAL A 2 -11.41 0.79 -22.51
N ARG A 3 -11.17 0.65 -21.21
CA ARG A 3 -12.07 0.06 -20.22
C ARG A 3 -12.95 1.13 -19.60
N ARG A 4 -14.23 0.81 -19.45
CA ARG A 4 -15.27 1.72 -18.92
C ARG A 4 -15.68 1.28 -17.53
N LYS A 5 -16.47 2.13 -16.85
CA LYS A 5 -17.07 1.86 -15.54
C LYS A 5 -17.69 0.45 -15.42
N ASP A 6 -18.51 0.05 -16.40
CA ASP A 6 -19.17 -1.26 -16.39
C ASP A 6 -18.18 -2.44 -16.42
N ASP A 7 -17.01 -2.27 -17.04
CA ASP A 7 -15.96 -3.30 -17.04
C ASP A 7 -15.37 -3.49 -15.65
N ILE A 8 -15.15 -2.39 -14.92
CA ILE A 8 -14.67 -2.41 -13.53
C ILE A 8 -15.69 -3.08 -12.61
N GLN A 9 -16.96 -2.68 -12.71
CA GLN A 9 -18.02 -3.27 -11.88
C GLN A 9 -18.18 -4.77 -12.13
N LYS A 10 -18.09 -5.22 -13.39
CA LYS A 10 -18.10 -6.65 -13.73
C LYS A 10 -16.88 -7.38 -13.16
N ALA A 11 -15.71 -6.78 -13.20
CA ALA A 11 -14.49 -7.38 -12.67
C ALA A 11 -14.52 -7.52 -11.15
N LEU A 12 -15.01 -6.49 -10.44
CA LEU A 12 -15.21 -6.54 -8.98
C LEU A 12 -16.24 -7.61 -8.62
N ALA A 13 -17.39 -7.66 -9.31
CA ALA A 13 -18.41 -8.68 -9.08
C ALA A 13 -17.94 -10.12 -9.39
N ALA A 14 -16.99 -10.28 -10.32
CA ALA A 14 -16.41 -11.57 -10.67
C ALA A 14 -15.25 -12.01 -9.76
N PHE A 15 -14.74 -11.11 -8.91
CA PHE A 15 -13.65 -11.42 -8.00
C PHE A 15 -14.15 -12.25 -6.81
N ASP A 16 -13.56 -13.42 -6.62
CA ASP A 16 -13.96 -14.39 -5.59
C ASP A 16 -13.10 -14.32 -4.32
N GLY A 17 -12.33 -13.24 -4.15
CA GLY A 17 -11.39 -13.09 -3.05
C GLY A 17 -10.06 -13.81 -3.26
N ARG A 18 -9.85 -14.54 -4.37
CA ARG A 18 -8.63 -15.32 -4.61
C ARG A 18 -8.04 -15.11 -5.99
N ARG A 19 -8.86 -15.23 -7.03
CA ARG A 19 -8.43 -15.17 -8.42
C ARG A 19 -8.43 -13.72 -8.90
N ILE A 20 -7.24 -13.14 -9.02
CA ILE A 20 -7.06 -11.76 -9.47
C ILE A 20 -7.22 -11.56 -10.97
N ALA A 21 -7.38 -12.63 -11.77
CA ALA A 21 -7.46 -12.52 -13.23
C ALA A 21 -8.53 -11.53 -13.73
N PRO A 22 -9.77 -11.52 -13.19
CA PRO A 22 -10.77 -10.53 -13.59
C PRO A 22 -10.34 -9.09 -13.29
N LEU A 23 -9.71 -8.87 -12.13
CA LEU A 23 -9.22 -7.56 -11.74
C LEU A 23 -8.09 -7.09 -12.65
N LYS A 24 -7.13 -7.98 -12.93
CA LYS A 24 -5.99 -7.73 -13.79
C LYS A 24 -6.43 -7.39 -15.22
N ASP A 25 -7.29 -8.21 -15.82
CA ASP A 25 -7.79 -8.00 -17.18
C ASP A 25 -8.53 -6.66 -17.34
N ALA A 26 -9.13 -6.17 -16.24
CA ALA A 26 -9.82 -4.89 -16.21
C ALA A 26 -8.86 -3.70 -16.13
N VAL A 27 -7.71 -3.83 -15.46
CA VAL A 27 -6.74 -2.72 -15.32
C VAL A 27 -5.57 -2.79 -16.31
N ASP A 28 -5.37 -3.89 -17.03
CA ASP A 28 -4.29 -4.06 -18.02
C ASP A 28 -4.44 -3.15 -19.26
N LEU A 29 -5.62 -2.56 -19.47
CA LEU A 29 -5.87 -1.60 -20.55
C LEU A 29 -6.09 -0.18 -20.00
N PRO A 30 -5.95 0.88 -20.84
CA PRO A 30 -6.31 2.24 -20.46
C PRO A 30 -7.75 2.32 -19.92
N LEU A 31 -7.95 3.13 -18.88
CA LEU A 31 -9.24 3.35 -18.22
C LEU A 31 -9.83 4.70 -18.68
N THR A 32 -11.16 4.81 -18.70
CA THR A 32 -11.81 6.14 -18.72
C THR A 32 -11.80 6.75 -17.31
N PRO A 33 -11.94 8.08 -17.16
CA PRO A 33 -12.03 8.72 -15.84
C PRO A 33 -13.17 8.15 -14.98
N GLU A 34 -14.31 7.78 -15.58
CA GLU A 34 -15.43 7.16 -14.85
C GLU A 34 -15.10 5.75 -14.37
N ALA A 35 -14.22 5.04 -15.07
CA ALA A 35 -13.75 3.73 -14.65
C ALA A 35 -12.77 3.87 -13.47
N GLU A 36 -11.88 4.86 -13.50
CA GLU A 36 -10.98 5.19 -12.39
C GLU A 36 -11.79 5.59 -11.15
N GLY A 37 -12.76 6.50 -11.29
CA GLY A 37 -13.66 6.88 -10.20
C GLY A 37 -14.40 5.68 -9.60
N ALA A 38 -14.86 4.74 -10.43
CA ALA A 38 -15.52 3.52 -9.93
C ALA A 38 -14.60 2.60 -9.12
N ILE A 39 -13.28 2.60 -9.38
CA ILE A 39 -12.32 1.87 -8.55
C ILE A 39 -12.16 2.57 -7.20
N LEU A 40 -12.01 3.89 -7.20
CA LEU A 40 -11.81 4.70 -5.99
C LEU A 40 -13.05 4.65 -5.09
N ASP A 41 -14.25 4.81 -5.64
CA ASP A 41 -15.53 4.70 -4.93
C ASP A 41 -15.70 3.34 -4.21
N ALA A 42 -15.07 2.28 -4.72
CA ALA A 42 -15.19 0.93 -4.20
C ALA A 42 -14.17 0.60 -3.08
N VAL A 43 -13.21 1.49 -2.78
CA VAL A 43 -12.13 1.23 -1.82
C VAL A 43 -12.66 0.95 -0.41
N ALA A 44 -13.59 1.75 0.10
CA ALA A 44 -14.24 1.53 1.41
C ALA A 44 -15.56 0.71 1.31
N GLY A 45 -15.81 0.06 0.18
CA GLY A 45 -17.04 -0.67 -0.10
C GLY A 45 -16.99 -2.18 0.25
N PRO A 46 -18.05 -2.93 -0.11
CA PRO A 46 -18.05 -4.39 0.02
C PRO A 46 -16.92 -5.06 -0.81
N ASP A 47 -16.48 -4.39 -1.88
CA ASP A 47 -15.43 -4.87 -2.79
C ASP A 47 -14.02 -4.38 -2.42
N GLN A 48 -13.81 -3.91 -1.17
CA GLN A 48 -12.56 -3.26 -0.73
C GLN A 48 -11.28 -4.03 -1.11
N VAL A 49 -11.28 -5.37 -1.04
CA VAL A 49 -10.10 -6.18 -1.39
C VAL A 49 -9.78 -6.09 -2.88
N GLY A 50 -10.80 -6.19 -3.75
CA GLY A 50 -10.62 -6.11 -5.19
C GLY A 50 -10.28 -4.70 -5.65
N ALA A 51 -10.96 -3.70 -5.09
CA ALA A 51 -10.74 -2.29 -5.41
C ALA A 51 -9.32 -1.85 -5.02
N THR A 52 -8.89 -2.12 -3.79
CA THR A 52 -7.53 -1.76 -3.35
C THR A 52 -6.43 -2.53 -4.12
N TRP A 53 -6.70 -3.76 -4.54
CA TRP A 53 -5.78 -4.49 -5.43
C TRP A 53 -5.61 -3.76 -6.76
N MET A 54 -6.71 -3.29 -7.35
CA MET A 54 -6.68 -2.50 -8.60
C MET A 54 -5.95 -1.16 -8.39
N VAL A 55 -6.20 -0.45 -7.30
CA VAL A 55 -5.46 0.78 -6.93
C VAL A 55 -3.97 0.51 -6.87
N LYS A 56 -3.57 -0.56 -6.17
CA LYS A 56 -2.17 -0.97 -6.08
C LYS A 56 -1.56 -1.26 -7.46
N ALA A 57 -2.24 -2.03 -8.29
CA ALA A 57 -1.75 -2.38 -9.63
C ALA A 57 -1.57 -1.14 -10.52
N LEU A 58 -2.49 -0.18 -10.45
CA LEU A 58 -2.39 1.07 -11.19
C LEU A 58 -1.27 1.98 -10.65
N ALA A 59 -1.09 2.04 -9.33
CA ALA A 59 0.02 2.76 -8.70
C ALA A 59 1.39 2.19 -9.10
N GLU A 60 1.53 0.86 -9.08
CA GLU A 60 2.72 0.12 -9.55
C GLU A 60 3.06 0.42 -11.01
N ALA A 61 2.04 0.62 -11.84
CA ALA A 61 2.20 0.95 -13.25
C ALA A 61 2.44 2.46 -13.50
N GLY A 62 2.49 3.30 -12.47
CA GLY A 62 2.60 4.76 -12.61
C GLY A 62 1.37 5.41 -13.25
N ARG A 63 0.20 4.78 -13.11
CA ARG A 63 -1.06 5.18 -13.76
C ARG A 63 -2.04 5.92 -12.84
N LEU A 64 -1.66 6.12 -11.58
CA LEU A 64 -2.41 6.99 -10.65
C LEU A 64 -1.61 8.25 -10.37
N SER A 65 -2.30 9.38 -10.37
CA SER A 65 -1.78 10.64 -9.84
C SER A 65 -1.70 10.60 -8.31
N GLU A 66 -0.91 11.51 -7.72
CA GLU A 66 -0.90 11.69 -6.26
C GLU A 66 -2.28 12.03 -5.71
N ALA A 67 -3.09 12.81 -6.44
CA ALA A 67 -4.45 13.15 -6.02
C ALA A 67 -5.35 11.90 -5.92
N GLN A 68 -5.26 10.99 -6.89
CA GLN A 68 -6.02 9.73 -6.86
C GLN A 68 -5.52 8.78 -5.76
N LEU A 69 -4.20 8.76 -5.49
CA LEU A 69 -3.65 8.02 -4.35
C LEU A 69 -4.10 8.61 -3.01
N ALA A 70 -4.18 9.94 -2.90
CA ALA A 70 -4.68 10.62 -1.72
C ALA A 70 -6.17 10.29 -1.46
N GLU A 71 -6.98 10.24 -2.52
CA GLU A 71 -8.39 9.83 -2.46
C GLU A 71 -8.53 8.38 -1.96
N ALA A 72 -7.77 7.45 -2.54
CA ALA A 72 -7.77 6.06 -2.06
C ALA A 72 -7.32 5.93 -0.60
N LEU A 73 -6.31 6.70 -0.18
CA LEU A 73 -5.80 6.68 1.20
C LEU A 73 -6.76 7.34 2.20
N ALA A 74 -7.64 8.25 1.76
CA ALA A 74 -8.68 8.85 2.60
C ALA A 74 -9.63 7.81 3.21
N ASP A 75 -9.78 6.68 2.55
CA ASP A 75 -10.59 5.56 3.00
C ASP A 75 -9.84 4.56 3.89
N PHE A 76 -8.52 4.73 4.09
CA PHE A 76 -7.70 3.83 4.91
C PHE A 76 -8.30 3.54 6.30
N PRO A 77 -8.82 4.52 7.07
CA PRO A 77 -9.42 4.26 8.39
C PRO A 77 -10.72 3.44 8.35
N LYS A 78 -11.36 3.32 7.19
CA LYS A 78 -12.63 2.59 7.01
C LYS A 78 -12.40 1.12 6.63
N LEU A 79 -11.18 0.76 6.23
CA LEU A 79 -10.86 -0.59 5.79
C LEU A 79 -10.94 -1.58 6.95
N THR A 80 -11.57 -2.71 6.69
CA THR A 80 -11.75 -3.80 7.65
C THR A 80 -11.06 -5.08 7.19
N GLU A 81 -10.88 -5.25 5.88
CA GLU A 81 -10.20 -6.43 5.35
C GLU A 81 -8.67 -6.25 5.37
N PRO A 82 -7.92 -7.22 5.93
CA PRO A 82 -6.47 -7.17 6.01
C PRO A 82 -5.78 -7.02 4.66
N ASP A 83 -6.28 -7.70 3.64
CA ASP A 83 -5.69 -7.65 2.31
C ASP A 83 -5.90 -6.26 1.70
N ALA A 84 -7.04 -5.61 1.98
CA ALA A 84 -7.29 -4.24 1.56
C ALA A 84 -6.34 -3.24 2.23
N ILE A 85 -6.15 -3.37 3.55
CA ILE A 85 -5.18 -2.56 4.31
C ILE A 85 -3.77 -2.77 3.76
N LEU A 86 -3.38 -4.02 3.52
CA LEU A 86 -2.08 -4.39 2.96
C LEU A 86 -1.85 -3.71 1.61
N HIS A 87 -2.83 -3.75 0.70
CA HIS A 87 -2.70 -3.14 -0.62
C HIS A 87 -2.46 -1.63 -0.53
N LEU A 88 -3.21 -0.89 0.30
CA LEU A 88 -2.99 0.55 0.46
C LEU A 88 -1.66 0.88 1.15
N LEU A 89 -1.20 0.07 2.12
CA LEU A 89 0.14 0.25 2.69
C LEU A 89 1.23 0.13 1.61
N GLN A 90 1.06 -0.79 0.66
CA GLN A 90 1.99 -1.00 -0.44
C GLN A 90 1.99 0.16 -1.45
N THR A 91 0.92 0.95 -1.54
CA THR A 91 0.87 2.09 -2.45
C THR A 91 1.59 3.33 -1.91
N VAL A 92 1.86 3.40 -0.60
CA VAL A 92 2.55 4.53 0.05
C VAL A 92 3.91 4.81 -0.59
N GLN A 93 4.61 3.79 -1.10
CA GLN A 93 5.89 3.99 -1.75
C GLN A 93 5.83 4.83 -3.04
N TYR A 94 4.67 4.95 -3.67
CA TYR A 94 4.48 5.72 -4.91
C TYR A 94 4.12 7.18 -4.65
N ALA A 95 3.58 7.49 -3.48
CA ALA A 95 3.24 8.85 -3.08
C ALA A 95 3.31 9.00 -1.55
N PRO A 96 4.51 8.96 -0.94
CA PRO A 96 4.65 9.03 0.52
C PRO A 96 4.13 10.37 1.09
N GLY A 97 4.21 11.46 0.33
CA GLY A 97 3.77 12.78 0.79
C GLY A 97 2.26 12.85 1.08
N VAL A 98 1.44 12.11 0.32
CA VAL A 98 -0.02 12.11 0.55
C VAL A 98 -0.43 11.22 1.73
N ALA A 99 0.49 10.39 2.23
CA ALA A 99 0.21 9.43 3.31
C ALA A 99 0.51 9.98 4.72
N GLU A 100 1.06 11.20 4.84
CA GLU A 100 1.36 11.87 6.13
C GLU A 100 0.20 11.81 7.14
N PRO A 101 -1.07 12.11 6.76
CA PRO A 101 -2.16 12.15 7.72
C PRO A 101 -2.42 10.80 8.41
N TYR A 102 -1.96 9.69 7.83
CA TYR A 102 -2.22 8.32 8.29
C TYR A 102 -1.05 7.71 9.06
N LEU A 103 0.00 8.47 9.38
CA LEU A 103 1.14 8.00 10.18
C LEU A 103 0.69 7.33 11.50
N ARG A 104 -0.31 7.90 12.18
CA ARG A 104 -0.87 7.32 13.41
C ARG A 104 -1.51 5.96 13.17
N ASN A 105 -2.20 5.79 12.04
CA ASN A 105 -2.79 4.52 11.64
C ASN A 105 -1.70 3.47 11.38
N PHE A 106 -0.59 3.85 10.72
CA PHE A 106 0.53 2.94 10.47
C PHE A 106 1.19 2.48 11.77
N VAL A 107 1.40 3.40 12.72
CA VAL A 107 1.91 3.06 14.05
C VAL A 107 0.96 2.10 14.78
N GLY A 108 -0.35 2.32 14.69
CA GLY A 108 -1.36 1.42 15.28
C GLY A 108 -1.28 -0.01 14.74
N LEU A 109 -0.84 -0.20 13.50
CA LEU A 109 -0.68 -1.52 12.88
C LEU A 109 0.59 -2.27 13.32
N ALA A 110 1.52 -1.62 14.02
CA ALA A 110 2.73 -2.28 14.55
C ALA A 110 2.39 -3.40 15.56
N GLY A 111 1.23 -3.32 16.22
CA GLY A 111 0.73 -4.33 17.14
C GLY A 111 -0.15 -5.42 16.49
N SER A 112 -0.38 -5.38 15.17
CA SER A 112 -1.25 -6.35 14.50
C SER A 112 -0.72 -7.78 14.65
N ASP A 113 -1.58 -8.77 14.87
CA ASP A 113 -1.18 -10.18 14.86
C ASP A 113 -0.71 -10.65 13.47
N LYS A 114 -1.15 -9.95 12.41
CA LYS A 114 -0.84 -10.26 11.01
C LYS A 114 0.53 -9.70 10.65
N LEU A 115 1.51 -10.60 10.50
CA LEU A 115 2.90 -10.23 10.19
C LEU A 115 3.03 -9.30 8.99
N PHE A 116 2.30 -9.57 7.90
CA PHE A 116 2.38 -8.75 6.69
C PHE A 116 1.92 -7.31 6.92
N LEU A 117 0.88 -7.10 7.74
CA LEU A 117 0.43 -5.75 8.10
C LEU A 117 1.49 -5.01 8.91
N ARG A 118 2.10 -5.66 9.91
CA ARG A 118 3.20 -5.05 10.67
C ARG A 118 4.36 -4.62 9.77
N VAL A 119 4.78 -5.52 8.87
CA VAL A 119 5.93 -5.29 7.97
C VAL A 119 5.66 -4.14 6.99
N TRP A 120 4.47 -4.08 6.41
CA TRP A 120 4.14 -3.02 5.44
C TRP A 120 3.74 -1.70 6.10
N ALA A 121 3.20 -1.72 7.31
CA ALA A 121 3.00 -0.50 8.08
C ALA A 121 4.33 0.12 8.51
N PHE A 122 5.31 -0.72 8.86
CA PHE A 122 6.69 -0.29 9.09
C PHE A 122 7.31 0.34 7.83
N ASP A 123 7.19 -0.30 6.67
CA ASP A 123 7.69 0.26 5.39
C ASP A 123 7.03 1.61 5.07
N ALA A 124 5.70 1.67 5.10
CA ALA A 124 4.94 2.90 4.87
C ALA A 124 5.36 4.02 5.83
N TYR A 125 5.45 3.72 7.13
CA TYR A 125 5.89 4.69 8.13
C TYR A 125 7.27 5.27 7.81
N CYS A 126 8.27 4.42 7.55
CA CYS A 126 9.63 4.86 7.28
C CYS A 126 9.71 5.79 6.06
N ARG A 127 8.94 5.50 5.00
CA ARG A 127 8.91 6.31 3.78
C ARG A 127 8.32 7.69 4.03
N VAL A 128 7.20 7.75 4.73
CA VAL A 128 6.57 9.01 5.08
C VAL A 128 7.46 9.80 6.03
N ALA A 129 7.92 9.20 7.13
CA ALA A 129 8.77 9.87 8.10
C ALA A 129 10.07 10.42 7.49
N ALA A 130 10.70 9.69 6.56
CA ALA A 130 11.89 10.15 5.85
C ALA A 130 11.61 11.41 5.02
N MET A 131 10.47 11.44 4.31
CA MET A 131 10.06 12.59 3.48
C MET A 131 9.82 13.85 4.32
N HIS A 132 9.36 13.69 5.57
CA HIS A 132 9.12 14.80 6.50
C HIS A 132 10.31 15.11 7.42
N GLY A 133 11.53 14.65 7.07
CA GLY A 133 12.76 15.02 7.75
C GLY A 133 13.02 14.29 9.09
N ALA A 134 12.25 13.24 9.41
CA ALA A 134 12.40 12.45 10.64
C ALA A 134 13.42 11.31 10.49
N MET A 135 14.55 11.55 9.80
CA MET A 135 15.53 10.51 9.45
C MET A 135 16.17 9.81 10.65
N ALA A 136 16.27 10.47 11.81
CA ALA A 136 16.75 9.86 13.04
C ALA A 136 15.81 8.73 13.50
N ASP A 137 14.50 9.00 13.61
CA ASP A 137 13.51 7.98 13.99
C ASP A 137 13.38 6.87 12.93
N VAL A 138 13.50 7.21 11.64
CA VAL A 138 13.56 6.20 10.56
C VAL A 138 14.75 5.27 10.76
N THR A 139 15.93 5.81 11.09
CA THR A 139 17.15 5.05 11.33
C THR A 139 16.97 4.11 12.53
N ASP A 140 16.50 4.62 13.67
CA ASP A 140 16.28 3.83 14.89
C ASP A 140 15.32 2.66 14.63
N ARG A 141 14.23 2.91 13.90
CA ARG A 141 13.25 1.87 13.54
C ARG A 141 13.81 0.83 12.58
N ILE A 142 14.64 1.25 11.61
CA ILE A 142 15.32 0.32 10.70
C ILE A 142 16.28 -0.57 11.49
N GLU A 143 17.07 0.00 12.41
CA GLU A 143 17.98 -0.76 13.28
C GLU A 143 17.23 -1.77 14.15
N GLN A 144 16.10 -1.37 14.74
CA GLN A 144 15.21 -2.30 15.45
C GLN A 144 14.72 -3.41 14.51
N GLY A 145 14.22 -3.07 13.32
CA GLY A 145 13.75 -4.02 12.32
C GLY A 145 14.82 -5.01 11.84
N LEU A 146 16.10 -4.62 11.81
CA LEU A 146 17.22 -5.50 11.48
C LEU A 146 17.45 -6.60 12.54
N THR A 147 17.05 -6.34 13.79
CA THR A 147 17.18 -7.28 14.91
C THR A 147 15.88 -8.03 15.24
N ASP A 148 14.79 -7.72 14.53
CA ASP A 148 13.47 -8.34 14.76
C ASP A 148 13.51 -9.87 14.62
N ARG A 149 12.71 -10.58 15.42
CA ARG A 149 12.61 -12.05 15.38
C ARG A 149 12.13 -12.60 14.02
N SER A 150 11.34 -11.84 13.29
CA SER A 150 10.75 -12.23 12.01
C SER A 150 11.71 -11.95 10.85
N LYS A 151 12.00 -12.99 10.06
CA LYS A 151 12.77 -12.86 8.82
C LYS A 151 12.16 -11.92 7.79
N ALA A 152 10.82 -11.81 7.73
CA ALA A 152 10.15 -10.87 6.83
C ALA A 152 10.46 -9.42 7.19
N MET A 153 10.28 -9.04 8.46
CA MET A 153 10.69 -7.74 9.01
C MET A 153 12.17 -7.46 8.77
N GLN A 154 13.07 -8.39 9.09
CA GLN A 154 14.50 -8.22 8.82
C GLN A 154 14.80 -7.97 7.33
N ALA A 155 14.14 -8.70 6.43
CA ALA A 155 14.32 -8.54 5.00
C ALA A 155 13.85 -7.15 4.52
N ARG A 156 12.72 -6.68 5.05
CA ARG A 156 12.17 -5.36 4.78
C ARG A 156 13.07 -4.25 5.32
N ALA A 157 13.51 -4.34 6.57
CA ALA A 157 14.43 -3.40 7.19
C ALA A 157 15.76 -3.32 6.42
N ARG A 158 16.30 -4.45 5.94
CA ARG A 158 17.48 -4.45 5.06
C ARG A 158 17.25 -3.72 3.73
N ALA A 159 16.05 -3.80 3.16
CA ALA A 159 15.72 -3.08 1.93
C ALA A 159 15.70 -1.57 2.18
N LEU A 160 15.01 -1.13 3.23
CA LEU A 160 14.96 0.30 3.61
C LEU A 160 16.32 0.83 4.04
N ALA A 161 17.14 0.02 4.72
CA ALA A 161 18.49 0.42 5.10
C ALA A 161 19.37 0.73 3.88
N ARG A 162 19.27 -0.09 2.83
CA ARG A 162 19.96 0.19 1.56
C ARG A 162 19.40 1.44 0.88
N GLU A 163 18.08 1.60 0.88
CA GLU A 163 17.40 2.72 0.22
C GLU A 163 17.72 4.07 0.88
N PHE A 164 17.71 4.14 2.21
CA PHE A 164 17.96 5.36 2.97
C PHE A 164 19.42 5.55 3.44
N GLY A 165 20.32 4.64 3.05
CA GLY A 165 21.73 4.72 3.43
C GLY A 165 22.04 4.46 4.91
N VAL A 166 21.17 3.73 5.62
CA VAL A 166 21.40 3.33 7.01
C VAL A 166 22.45 2.21 7.06
N LYS A 167 23.49 2.39 7.88
CA LYS A 167 24.60 1.44 7.99
C LYS A 167 24.12 0.13 8.65
N VAL A 168 24.06 -0.94 7.88
CA VAL A 168 23.84 -2.29 8.41
C VAL A 168 25.18 -2.80 8.97
N GLN A 169 25.33 -2.89 10.29
CA GLN A 169 26.47 -3.59 10.86
C GLN A 169 26.42 -5.06 10.41
N GLN A 170 27.35 -5.47 9.54
CA GLN A 170 27.53 -6.88 9.21
C GLN A 170 28.12 -7.55 10.45
N LYS A 171 27.35 -8.44 11.10
CA LYS A 171 27.94 -9.36 12.07
C LYS A 171 28.91 -10.26 11.30
N SER A 172 30.20 -10.09 11.62
CA SER A 172 31.31 -10.96 11.22
C SER A 172 31.11 -12.37 11.78
#